data_AF-A0A8S3CHT9-F1
#
_entry.id   AF-A0A8S3CHT9-F1
#
_cell.length_a   1.000
_cell.length_b   1.000
_cell.length_c   1.000
_cell.angle_alpha   90.00
_cell.angle_beta   90.00
_cell.angle_gamma   90.00
#
_symmetry.space_group_name_H-M   'P 1'
#
loop_
_entity.id
_entity.type
_entity.pdbx_description
1 polymer ?
#
loop_
_entity_poly.entity_id
_entity_poly.type
_entity_poly.pdbx_seq_one_letter_code
_entity_poly.pdbx_strand_id
1 'polypeptide(L)'
;MNQQADIVTGVFDTQNQDSQQVSDNFRKKPRKKANKKKRTMPNELTYNLDEQISTLCGDERLYQYDVTVHDENVDYIYEKYVAEEQQTVELSVVEGNQNIINEIENHGAGEAPIIGYADEPLLPLVDACAPLIDILYNLSFYVNMAVEETPAEPPDGLTINESAAIRLYTIEWKAPHRSLYSMLNHTLKHCSREELQPYFRYMKLFLTALVKLPCSPLLTVWRGVTKDLSAKFPPGTPVTWWAFSSTTTELAVLENNMYLGTTGARTLFSVEAINGRTVRAHSHFVIEDEILLLPGTHMIVQSQFSPASDLHIIHLKQVVPEETLLEPPFQGAYLYPKIKRQWYRKKRFAVPMCIMMTTCIVATIIGAILGTRTKMPFS
;
A
#
# COMPACT_ATOMS: atom_id res chain seq x y z
N MET A 1 71.62 -33.60 -17.97
CA MET A 1 70.33 -32.94 -18.28
C MET A 1 69.29 -33.62 -17.42
N ASN A 2 69.23 -33.27 -16.13
CA ASN A 2 68.64 -32.05 -15.53
C ASN A 2 67.12 -32.10 -15.64
N GLN A 3 66.30 -31.97 -14.59
CA GLN A 3 66.41 -31.64 -13.16
C GLN A 3 65.05 -32.12 -12.53
N GLN A 4 64.96 -32.83 -11.39
CA GLN A 4 64.98 -32.34 -9.99
C GLN A 4 64.11 -31.10 -9.74
N ALA A 5 63.28 -30.94 -8.70
CA ALA A 5 63.02 -31.59 -7.42
C ALA A 5 61.57 -31.15 -7.00
N ASP A 6 60.73 -31.88 -6.25
CA ASP A 6 60.84 -32.47 -4.91
C ASP A 6 60.70 -31.46 -3.75
N ILE A 7 59.73 -31.77 -2.86
CA ILE A 7 59.60 -31.52 -1.41
C ILE A 7 59.18 -30.12 -0.88
N VAL A 8 58.09 -30.08 -0.08
CA VAL A 8 58.07 -29.89 1.41
C VAL A 8 56.75 -29.26 1.89
N THR A 9 55.99 -30.09 2.61
CA THR A 9 55.00 -29.76 3.63
C THR A 9 55.66 -29.25 4.93
N GLY A 10 55.14 -28.18 5.52
CA GLY A 10 55.30 -27.82 6.94
C GLY A 10 54.06 -27.01 7.34
N VAL A 11 53.23 -27.36 8.31
CA VAL A 11 53.44 -27.67 9.74
C VAL A 11 54.24 -26.58 10.45
N PHE A 12 53.51 -25.68 11.10
CA PHE A 12 53.95 -24.95 12.28
C PHE A 12 52.82 -25.01 13.32
N ASP A 13 53.00 -25.91 14.27
CA ASP A 13 52.52 -25.78 15.65
C ASP A 13 53.48 -24.86 16.39
N THR A 14 52.96 -23.90 17.14
CA THR A 14 53.52 -23.55 18.45
C THR A 14 52.38 -23.32 19.43
N GLN A 15 52.36 -24.22 20.41
CA GLN A 15 51.62 -24.15 21.66
C GLN A 15 52.01 -22.90 22.45
N ASN A 16 51.04 -22.32 23.17
CA ASN A 16 51.24 -22.17 24.60
C ASN A 16 49.91 -22.29 25.34
N GLN A 17 49.84 -23.34 26.17
CA GLN A 17 48.83 -23.56 27.19
C GLN A 17 49.19 -22.71 28.42
N ASP A 18 48.15 -22.25 29.12
CA ASP A 18 48.01 -22.10 30.58
C ASP A 18 46.95 -21.01 30.81
N SER A 19 45.89 -21.18 31.59
CA SER A 19 45.52 -22.24 32.51
C SER A 19 44.05 -22.01 32.92
N GLN A 20 43.40 -23.10 33.30
CA GLN A 20 42.02 -23.20 33.77
C GLN A 20 41.78 -22.52 35.13
N GLN A 21 40.49 -22.41 35.48
CA GLN A 21 39.89 -22.25 36.81
C GLN A 21 39.94 -20.84 37.42
N VAL A 22 38.78 -20.19 37.50
CA VAL A 22 38.12 -19.92 38.78
C VAL A 22 36.59 -19.97 38.58
N SER A 23 36.00 -20.99 39.20
CA SER A 23 34.59 -21.16 39.53
C SER A 23 34.13 -20.18 40.61
N ASP A 24 32.83 -19.93 40.64
CA ASP A 24 32.04 -19.54 41.81
C ASP A 24 32.39 -18.21 42.51
N ASN A 25 31.50 -17.23 42.33
CA ASN A 25 30.70 -16.64 43.42
C ASN A 25 30.05 -15.34 42.91
N PHE A 26 28.72 -15.24 42.96
CA PHE A 26 28.02 -14.12 43.62
C PHE A 26 26.49 -14.35 43.61
N ARG A 27 26.05 -15.12 44.60
CA ARG A 27 25.04 -14.70 45.59
C ARG A 27 23.75 -14.04 45.06
N LYS A 28 22.68 -14.85 44.98
CA LYS A 28 21.28 -14.41 45.14
C LYS A 28 21.12 -13.48 46.35
N LYS A 29 20.39 -12.37 46.20
CA LYS A 29 19.57 -11.70 47.25
C LYS A 29 18.69 -10.57 46.63
N PRO A 30 17.61 -10.09 47.30
CA PRO A 30 16.24 -10.40 46.90
C PRO A 30 15.38 -9.19 46.46
N ARG A 31 14.17 -9.53 46.00
CA ARG A 31 12.98 -8.68 45.76
C ARG A 31 12.90 -7.44 46.68
N LYS A 32 12.70 -6.26 46.08
CA LYS A 32 12.05 -5.12 46.73
C LYS A 32 10.65 -4.92 46.13
N LYS A 33 9.64 -5.21 46.96
CA LYS A 33 8.25 -4.77 46.75
C LYS A 33 8.18 -3.26 46.97
N ALA A 34 7.64 -2.52 46.01
CA ALA A 34 7.20 -1.14 46.23
C ALA A 34 5.67 -1.12 46.25
N ASN A 35 5.12 -0.93 47.45
CA ASN A 35 3.73 -0.60 47.72
C ASN A 35 3.54 0.90 47.47
N LYS A 36 2.54 1.32 46.68
CA LYS A 36 1.76 2.52 47.01
C LYS A 36 0.42 2.65 46.26
N LYS A 37 -0.62 2.56 47.09
CA LYS A 37 -1.89 3.31 47.11
C LYS A 37 -2.95 3.08 46.03
N LYS A 38 -3.90 2.22 46.43
CA LYS A 38 -5.35 2.34 46.16
C LYS A 38 -5.83 3.80 46.28
N ARG A 39 -6.56 4.27 45.26
CA ARG A 39 -7.65 5.26 45.41
C ARG A 39 -8.92 4.60 44.86
N THR A 40 -9.92 4.51 45.72
CA THR A 40 -11.27 4.02 45.42
C THR A 40 -12.20 5.18 45.05
N MET A 41 -12.89 5.00 43.91
CA MET A 41 -14.33 5.21 43.62
C MET A 41 -14.89 6.66 43.50
N PRO A 42 -15.87 6.89 42.59
CA PRO A 42 -17.21 6.29 42.67
C PRO A 42 -17.80 5.65 41.39
N ASN A 43 -18.81 4.83 41.68
CA ASN A 43 -19.75 4.10 40.82
C ASN A 43 -20.60 4.98 39.88
N GLU A 44 -21.26 4.27 38.96
CA GLU A 44 -22.53 4.57 38.26
C GLU A 44 -22.46 5.43 36.99
N LEU A 45 -22.65 4.75 35.85
CA LEU A 45 -23.65 5.08 34.83
C LEU A 45 -23.80 3.87 33.89
N THR A 46 -24.71 2.97 34.26
CA THR A 46 -25.30 1.96 33.38
C THR A 46 -26.16 2.69 32.34
N TYR A 47 -25.76 2.67 31.07
CA TYR A 47 -26.65 3.07 29.97
C TYR A 47 -27.38 1.82 29.47
N ASN A 48 -28.68 1.85 29.72
CA ASN A 48 -29.69 0.87 29.37
C ASN A 48 -29.94 0.91 27.85
N LEU A 49 -29.71 -0.20 27.15
CA LEU A 49 -29.84 -0.30 25.68
C LEU A 49 -31.12 -1.05 25.26
N ASP A 50 -32.18 -0.99 26.06
CA ASP A 50 -33.42 -1.75 25.81
C ASP A 50 -34.67 -0.88 25.54
N GLU A 51 -34.53 0.42 25.25
CA GLU A 51 -35.70 1.27 25.03
C GLU A 51 -35.54 2.22 23.84
N GLN A 52 -35.44 1.67 22.61
CA GLN A 52 -35.88 2.37 21.39
C GLN A 52 -36.02 1.46 20.14
N ILE A 53 -36.64 0.29 20.29
CA ILE A 53 -37.18 -0.47 19.15
C ILE A 53 -38.68 -0.68 19.37
N SER A 54 -39.47 0.34 19.02
CA SER A 54 -40.90 0.18 18.72
C SER A 54 -41.44 1.47 18.12
N THR A 55 -41.33 1.65 16.80
CA THR A 55 -42.48 2.08 15.98
C THR A 55 -42.21 1.82 14.51
N LEU A 56 -43.17 1.15 13.87
CA LEU A 56 -43.50 1.09 12.43
C LEU A 56 -43.15 -0.19 11.67
N CYS A 57 -44.24 -0.84 11.26
CA CYS A 57 -44.43 -1.88 10.26
C CYS A 57 -44.16 -3.32 10.71
N GLY A 58 -45.26 -3.96 11.11
CA GLY A 58 -45.31 -5.36 11.50
C GLY A 58 -45.25 -6.32 10.32
N ASP A 59 -44.61 -7.45 10.58
CA ASP A 59 -45.05 -8.75 10.12
C ASP A 59 -44.56 -9.78 11.14
N GLU A 60 -45.50 -10.46 11.81
CA GLU A 60 -45.23 -11.50 12.79
C GLU A 60 -44.81 -12.78 12.07
N ARG A 61 -43.54 -13.17 12.19
CA ARG A 61 -43.15 -14.59 12.18
C ARG A 61 -42.07 -14.84 13.22
N LEU A 62 -42.55 -15.12 14.44
CA LEU A 62 -41.80 -15.66 15.56
C LEU A 62 -41.13 -16.99 15.18
N TYR A 63 -39.80 -17.01 15.14
CA TYR A 63 -39.02 -18.18 15.52
C TYR A 63 -38.30 -17.83 16.81
N GLN A 64 -38.92 -18.20 17.94
CA GLN A 64 -38.32 -18.07 19.26
C GLN A 64 -37.33 -19.22 19.44
N TYR A 65 -36.03 -18.94 19.27
CA TYR A 65 -34.97 -19.80 19.76
C TYR A 65 -34.64 -19.36 21.20
N ASP A 66 -35.16 -20.08 22.18
CA ASP A 66 -34.62 -20.04 23.54
C ASP A 66 -33.23 -20.70 23.51
N VAL A 67 -32.18 -19.89 23.54
CA VAL A 67 -30.82 -20.38 23.78
C VAL A 67 -30.45 -20.05 25.23
N THR A 68 -30.70 -21.01 26.12
CA THR A 68 -30.03 -21.05 27.41
C THR A 68 -28.58 -21.46 27.15
N VAL A 69 -27.68 -20.48 27.02
CA VAL A 69 -26.24 -20.75 26.88
C VAL A 69 -25.72 -21.23 28.22
N HIS A 70 -25.51 -22.54 28.35
CA HIS A 70 -24.54 -23.08 29.29
C HIS A 70 -23.14 -22.69 28.81
N ASP A 71 -22.33 -22.20 29.74
CA ASP A 71 -21.01 -21.54 29.64
C ASP A 71 -19.88 -22.37 28.98
N GLU A 72 -20.20 -23.43 28.24
CA GLU A 72 -19.24 -24.37 27.64
C GLU A 72 -19.18 -24.30 26.11
N ASN A 73 -20.05 -23.51 25.46
CA ASN A 73 -20.12 -23.40 23.99
C ASN A 73 -19.55 -22.11 23.39
N VAL A 74 -19.19 -21.12 24.20
CA VAL A 74 -18.60 -19.87 23.69
C VAL A 74 -17.18 -20.12 23.17
N ASP A 75 -16.38 -20.91 23.89
CA ASP A 75 -15.04 -21.30 23.46
C ASP A 75 -15.08 -22.17 22.19
N TYR A 76 -16.05 -23.08 22.05
CA TYR A 76 -16.20 -23.90 20.84
C TYR A 76 -16.61 -23.08 19.62
N ILE A 77 -17.51 -22.10 19.78
CA ILE A 77 -17.90 -21.20 18.68
C ILE A 77 -16.73 -20.29 18.31
N TYR A 78 -15.96 -19.79 19.29
CA TYR A 78 -14.79 -18.96 19.06
C TYR A 78 -13.67 -19.74 18.38
N GLU A 79 -13.37 -20.96 18.85
CA GLU A 79 -12.40 -21.86 18.21
C GLU A 79 -12.83 -22.25 16.80
N LYS A 80 -14.13 -22.47 16.56
CA LYS A 80 -14.64 -22.75 15.21
C LYS A 80 -14.54 -21.52 14.30
N TYR A 81 -14.82 -20.32 14.81
CA TYR A 81 -14.68 -19.07 14.05
C TYR A 81 -13.22 -18.79 13.71
N VAL A 82 -12.31 -18.95 14.69
CA VAL A 82 -10.85 -18.81 14.51
C VAL A 82 -10.31 -19.90 13.59
N ALA A 83 -10.83 -21.13 13.63
CA ALA A 83 -10.44 -22.20 12.72
C ALA A 83 -10.94 -21.96 11.29
N GLU A 84 -12.16 -21.43 11.11
CA GLU A 84 -12.69 -21.04 9.80
C GLU A 84 -11.91 -19.83 9.23
N GLU A 85 -11.49 -18.89 10.07
CA GLU A 85 -10.61 -17.76 9.71
C GLU A 85 -9.20 -18.24 9.38
N GLN A 86 -8.62 -19.17 10.15
CA GLN A 86 -7.31 -19.77 9.85
C GLN A 86 -7.34 -20.61 8.57
N GLN A 87 -8.41 -21.37 8.33
CA GLN A 87 -8.56 -22.20 7.13
C GLN A 87 -8.79 -21.35 5.87
N THR A 88 -9.52 -20.24 5.98
CA THR A 88 -9.67 -19.25 4.89
C THR A 88 -8.37 -18.50 4.63
N VAL A 89 -7.58 -18.20 5.66
CA VAL A 89 -6.21 -17.68 5.54
C VAL A 89 -5.29 -18.70 4.86
N GLU A 90 -5.35 -19.99 5.21
CA GLU A 90 -4.48 -21.02 4.63
C GLU A 90 -4.80 -21.30 3.15
N LEU A 91 -6.08 -21.29 2.77
CA LEU A 91 -6.52 -21.40 1.37
C LEU A 91 -6.18 -20.16 0.54
N SER A 92 -6.33 -18.96 1.10
CA SER A 92 -5.90 -17.71 0.45
C SER A 92 -4.38 -17.57 0.34
N VAL A 93 -3.60 -18.19 1.24
CA VAL A 93 -2.13 -18.28 1.17
C VAL A 93 -1.65 -19.12 -0.03
N VAL A 94 -2.33 -20.23 -0.34
CA VAL A 94 -1.96 -21.07 -1.51
C VAL A 94 -2.23 -20.32 -2.83
N GLU A 95 -3.32 -19.57 -2.91
CA GLU A 95 -3.70 -18.83 -4.13
C GLU A 95 -3.04 -17.45 -4.24
N GLY A 96 -2.77 -16.75 -3.14
CA GLY A 96 -1.89 -15.56 -3.13
C GLY A 96 -0.52 -15.91 -3.71
N ASN A 97 0.02 -17.08 -3.34
CA ASN A 97 1.22 -17.64 -3.95
C ASN A 97 1.03 -18.01 -5.43
N GLN A 98 -0.11 -18.59 -5.84
CA GLN A 98 -0.41 -18.89 -7.26
C GLN A 98 -0.58 -17.62 -8.12
N ASN A 99 -1.19 -16.57 -7.58
CA ASN A 99 -1.40 -15.28 -8.23
C ASN A 99 -0.07 -14.52 -8.38
N ILE A 100 0.77 -14.53 -7.34
CA ILE A 100 2.17 -14.07 -7.39
C ILE A 100 2.99 -14.94 -8.35
N ILE A 101 2.73 -16.26 -8.45
CA ILE A 101 3.42 -17.14 -9.38
C ILE A 101 3.18 -16.70 -10.83
N ASN A 102 1.95 -16.31 -11.15
CA ASN A 102 1.54 -15.85 -12.48
C ASN A 102 2.05 -14.45 -12.82
N GLU A 103 2.37 -13.60 -11.84
CA GLU A 103 2.82 -12.21 -12.04
C GLU A 103 4.09 -12.03 -12.91
N ILE A 104 4.83 -13.09 -13.23
CA ILE A 104 6.26 -13.00 -13.56
C ILE A 104 6.59 -13.62 -14.94
N GLU A 105 5.65 -14.25 -15.64
CA GLU A 105 5.93 -14.86 -16.95
C GLU A 105 5.64 -13.94 -18.15
N ASN A 106 6.73 -13.65 -18.87
CA ASN A 106 6.93 -13.14 -20.23
C ASN A 106 6.58 -11.69 -20.62
N HIS A 107 7.65 -10.97 -20.95
CA HIS A 107 7.71 -9.87 -21.91
C HIS A 107 7.35 -10.40 -23.31
N GLY A 108 6.29 -9.90 -23.92
CA GLY A 108 6.00 -10.22 -25.32
C GLY A 108 4.65 -9.80 -25.89
N ALA A 109 3.61 -9.57 -25.07
CA ALA A 109 2.25 -9.31 -25.60
C ALA A 109 1.49 -8.11 -24.99
N GLY A 110 2.04 -7.42 -23.99
CA GLY A 110 1.30 -6.44 -23.17
C GLY A 110 1.85 -5.01 -23.12
N GLU A 111 2.68 -4.59 -24.08
CA GLU A 111 3.39 -3.29 -24.01
C GLU A 111 2.60 -2.08 -24.55
N ALA A 112 1.36 -2.30 -25.01
CA ALA A 112 0.52 -1.22 -25.51
C ALA A 112 -0.10 -0.40 -24.36
N PRO A 113 -0.39 0.89 -24.55
CA PRO A 113 -1.09 1.69 -23.54
C PRO A 113 -2.50 1.17 -23.27
N ILE A 114 -3.03 1.47 -22.08
CA ILE A 114 -4.40 1.14 -21.65
C ILE A 114 -5.29 2.31 -22.06
N ILE A 115 -6.00 2.13 -23.17
CA ILE A 115 -6.84 3.15 -23.81
C ILE A 115 -8.20 2.60 -24.23
N GLY A 116 -9.15 3.49 -24.56
CA GLY A 116 -10.52 3.19 -25.00
C GLY A 116 -11.54 3.00 -23.87
N TYR A 117 -11.12 2.68 -22.65
CA TYR A 117 -12.05 2.52 -21.53
C TYR A 117 -12.63 3.86 -21.07
N ALA A 118 -11.91 4.98 -21.28
CA ALA A 118 -12.37 6.31 -20.91
C ALA A 118 -13.55 6.79 -21.76
N ASP A 119 -13.76 6.20 -22.94
CA ASP A 119 -14.88 6.52 -23.83
C ASP A 119 -16.19 5.84 -23.40
N GLU A 120 -16.13 4.83 -22.51
CA GLU A 120 -17.33 4.23 -21.94
C GLU A 120 -18.12 5.25 -21.10
N PRO A 121 -19.46 5.16 -21.08
CA PRO A 121 -20.27 5.98 -20.20
C PRO A 121 -19.97 5.65 -18.74
N LEU A 122 -20.07 6.66 -17.87
CA LEU A 122 -20.01 6.43 -16.43
C LEU A 122 -21.36 5.81 -15.98
N LEU A 123 -21.33 4.56 -15.54
CA LEU A 123 -22.51 3.75 -15.22
C LEU A 123 -22.56 3.40 -13.72
N PRO A 124 -23.75 3.07 -13.18
CA PRO A 124 -23.88 2.39 -11.88
C PRO A 124 -23.09 1.07 -11.85
N LEU A 125 -22.70 0.60 -10.65
CA LEU A 125 -21.82 -0.56 -10.51
C LEU A 125 -22.40 -1.83 -11.16
N VAL A 126 -23.69 -2.08 -10.97
CA VAL A 126 -24.40 -3.23 -11.56
C VAL A 126 -24.28 -3.23 -13.09
N ASP A 127 -24.55 -2.08 -13.73
CA ASP A 127 -24.48 -1.95 -15.19
C ASP A 127 -23.05 -1.97 -15.71
N ALA A 128 -22.10 -1.43 -14.93
CA ALA A 128 -20.68 -1.44 -15.24
C ALA A 128 -20.09 -2.87 -15.22
N CYS A 129 -20.62 -3.73 -14.35
CA CYS A 129 -20.24 -5.14 -14.22
C CYS A 129 -21.01 -6.07 -15.18
N ALA A 130 -22.06 -5.62 -15.86
CA ALA A 130 -22.91 -6.48 -16.69
C ALA A 130 -22.12 -7.33 -17.73
N PRO A 131 -21.10 -6.81 -18.45
CA PRO A 131 -20.32 -7.62 -19.38
C PRO A 131 -19.47 -8.72 -18.73
N LEU A 132 -19.28 -8.67 -17.41
CA LEU A 132 -18.41 -9.58 -16.66
C LEU A 132 -19.19 -10.71 -15.96
N ILE A 133 -20.54 -10.67 -15.95
CA ILE A 133 -21.38 -11.61 -15.20
C ILE A 133 -21.13 -13.07 -15.62
N ASP A 134 -20.96 -13.32 -16.92
CA ASP A 134 -20.72 -14.67 -17.45
C ASP A 134 -19.23 -15.06 -17.44
N ILE A 135 -18.35 -14.13 -17.07
CA ILE A 135 -16.89 -14.32 -17.02
C ILE A 135 -16.43 -14.61 -15.60
N LEU A 136 -16.99 -13.88 -14.63
CA LEU A 136 -16.57 -13.91 -13.23
C LEU A 136 -17.55 -14.72 -12.38
N TYR A 137 -17.03 -15.68 -11.63
CA TYR A 137 -17.84 -16.53 -10.76
C TYR A 137 -18.62 -15.70 -9.72
N ASN A 138 -19.94 -15.91 -9.69
CA ASN A 138 -20.87 -15.34 -8.72
C ASN A 138 -20.77 -13.79 -8.59
N LEU A 139 -20.42 -13.09 -9.67
CA LEU A 139 -20.15 -11.65 -9.63
C LEU A 139 -21.31 -10.83 -9.03
N SER A 140 -22.55 -11.15 -9.38
CA SER A 140 -23.73 -10.42 -8.91
C SER A 140 -23.86 -10.41 -7.38
N PHE A 141 -23.49 -11.50 -6.71
CA PHE A 141 -23.47 -11.56 -5.25
C PHE A 141 -22.45 -10.56 -4.69
N TYR A 142 -21.23 -10.56 -5.22
CA TYR A 142 -20.16 -9.67 -4.76
C TYR A 142 -20.42 -8.19 -5.09
N VAL A 143 -21.07 -7.91 -6.22
CA VAL A 143 -21.55 -6.56 -6.55
C VAL A 143 -22.56 -6.07 -5.52
N ASN A 144 -23.56 -6.89 -5.18
CA ASN A 144 -24.56 -6.53 -4.17
C ASN A 144 -23.91 -6.31 -2.81
N MET A 145 -23.02 -7.22 -2.39
CA MET A 145 -22.26 -7.09 -1.14
C MET A 145 -21.45 -5.78 -1.10
N ALA A 146 -20.76 -5.44 -2.19
CA ALA A 146 -19.99 -4.20 -2.28
C ALA A 146 -20.87 -2.93 -2.18
N VAL A 147 -22.09 -2.97 -2.72
CA VAL A 147 -23.05 -1.85 -2.60
C VAL A 147 -23.61 -1.76 -1.18
N GLU A 148 -24.05 -2.88 -0.60
CA GLU A 148 -24.67 -2.94 0.73
C GLU A 148 -23.70 -2.52 1.84
N GLU A 149 -22.43 -2.90 1.72
CA GLU A 149 -21.39 -2.51 2.67
C GLU A 149 -20.85 -1.08 2.45
N THR A 150 -21.22 -0.43 1.34
CA THR A 150 -20.82 0.95 1.09
C THR A 150 -21.76 1.90 1.86
N PRO A 151 -21.21 2.84 2.66
CA PRO A 151 -22.04 3.82 3.37
C PRO A 151 -22.92 4.63 2.42
N ALA A 152 -24.10 5.02 2.89
CA ALA A 152 -25.01 5.88 2.10
C ALA A 152 -24.37 7.23 1.71
N GLU A 153 -23.44 7.72 2.53
CA GLU A 153 -22.59 8.89 2.26
C GLU A 153 -21.12 8.48 2.30
N PRO A 154 -20.54 7.98 1.19
CA PRO A 154 -19.13 7.66 1.14
C PRO A 154 -18.24 8.90 1.34
N PRO A 155 -17.05 8.76 1.95
CA PRO A 155 -16.11 9.85 2.10
C PRO A 155 -15.51 10.30 0.76
N ASP A 156 -14.66 11.33 0.81
CA ASP A 156 -13.86 11.82 -0.32
C ASP A 156 -14.65 12.31 -1.55
N GLY A 157 -15.96 12.57 -1.36
CA GLY A 157 -16.84 13.06 -2.41
C GLY A 157 -17.13 12.01 -3.50
N LEU A 158 -16.93 10.73 -3.19
CA LEU A 158 -17.30 9.64 -4.07
C LEU A 158 -18.80 9.37 -4.00
N THR A 159 -19.37 8.99 -5.14
CA THR A 159 -20.72 8.39 -5.16
C THR A 159 -20.70 6.99 -4.57
N ILE A 160 -21.87 6.45 -4.20
CA ILE A 160 -22.01 5.06 -3.73
C ILE A 160 -21.41 4.08 -4.75
N ASN A 161 -21.72 4.25 -6.05
CA ASN A 161 -21.21 3.36 -7.09
C ASN A 161 -19.68 3.43 -7.26
N GLU A 162 -19.10 4.62 -7.13
CA GLU A 162 -17.65 4.81 -7.21
C GLU A 162 -16.92 4.18 -6.02
N SER A 163 -17.43 4.40 -4.80
CA SER A 163 -16.89 3.77 -3.59
C SER A 163 -17.08 2.25 -3.62
N ALA A 164 -18.25 1.77 -4.02
CA ALA A 164 -18.54 0.34 -4.13
C ALA A 164 -17.70 -0.35 -5.21
N ALA A 165 -17.32 0.35 -6.28
CA ALA A 165 -16.38 -0.19 -7.27
C ALA A 165 -15.00 -0.45 -6.67
N ILE A 166 -14.51 0.45 -5.80
CA ILE A 166 -13.27 0.25 -5.04
C ILE A 166 -13.43 -0.90 -4.05
N ARG A 167 -14.55 -0.96 -3.31
CA ARG A 167 -14.84 -2.07 -2.39
C ARG A 167 -14.83 -3.42 -3.10
N LEU A 168 -15.53 -3.53 -4.23
CA LEU A 168 -15.58 -4.74 -5.06
C LEU A 168 -14.19 -5.19 -5.51
N TYR A 169 -13.32 -4.25 -5.86
CA TYR A 169 -11.94 -4.56 -6.21
C TYR A 169 -11.16 -5.17 -5.05
N THR A 170 -11.43 -4.74 -3.81
CA THR A 170 -10.68 -5.20 -2.62
C THR A 170 -11.24 -6.46 -1.95
N ILE A 171 -12.38 -6.96 -2.41
CA ILE A 171 -12.95 -8.19 -1.87
C ILE A 171 -12.15 -9.39 -2.39
N GLU A 172 -11.87 -10.37 -1.52
CA GLU A 172 -11.34 -11.66 -1.96
C GLU A 172 -12.49 -12.66 -2.14
N TRP A 173 -12.40 -13.47 -3.20
CA TRP A 173 -13.40 -14.48 -3.47
C TRP A 173 -13.04 -15.75 -2.69
N LYS A 174 -14.05 -16.59 -2.40
CA LYS A 174 -13.78 -17.87 -1.74
C LYS A 174 -13.10 -18.81 -2.74
N ALA A 175 -12.00 -19.43 -2.30
CA ALA A 175 -11.32 -20.48 -3.05
C ALA A 175 -12.32 -21.57 -3.48
N PRO A 176 -12.19 -22.15 -4.69
CA PRO A 176 -11.08 -21.99 -5.65
C PRO A 176 -11.30 -20.88 -6.71
N HIS A 177 -12.20 -19.93 -6.45
CA HIS A 177 -12.64 -18.97 -7.46
C HIS A 177 -11.80 -17.70 -7.44
N ARG A 178 -11.34 -17.28 -8.61
CA ARG A 178 -10.57 -16.04 -8.76
C ARG A 178 -11.47 -14.82 -8.62
N SER A 179 -11.01 -13.87 -7.82
CA SER A 179 -11.63 -12.57 -7.62
C SER A 179 -11.62 -11.67 -8.85
N LEU A 180 -12.49 -10.65 -8.86
CA LEU A 180 -12.46 -9.61 -9.90
C LEU A 180 -11.07 -8.97 -9.97
N TYR A 181 -10.48 -8.65 -8.82
CA TYR A 181 -9.10 -8.16 -8.71
C TYR A 181 -8.09 -9.09 -9.38
N SER A 182 -8.11 -10.38 -9.03
CA SER A 182 -7.19 -11.38 -9.57
C SER A 182 -7.32 -11.48 -11.09
N MET A 183 -8.56 -11.56 -11.60
CA MET A 183 -8.80 -11.70 -13.03
C MET A 183 -8.45 -10.44 -13.82
N LEU A 184 -8.87 -9.25 -13.35
CA LEU A 184 -8.54 -7.99 -14.00
C LEU A 184 -7.02 -7.77 -14.07
N ASN A 185 -6.30 -7.98 -12.98
CA ASN A 185 -4.85 -7.79 -12.96
C ASN A 185 -4.10 -8.80 -13.82
N HIS A 186 -4.59 -10.02 -13.92
CA HIS A 186 -4.06 -10.99 -14.86
C HIS A 186 -4.26 -10.55 -16.30
N THR A 187 -5.47 -10.11 -16.67
CA THR A 187 -5.75 -9.59 -18.02
C THR A 187 -4.90 -8.37 -18.35
N LEU A 188 -4.74 -7.43 -17.40
CA LEU A 188 -3.89 -6.25 -17.59
C LEU A 188 -2.41 -6.59 -17.86
N LYS A 189 -1.93 -7.71 -17.31
CA LYS A 189 -0.51 -8.08 -17.28
C LYS A 189 -0.11 -9.05 -18.38
N HIS A 190 -0.97 -10.01 -18.73
CA HIS A 190 -0.61 -11.15 -19.59
C HIS A 190 -1.42 -11.25 -20.88
N CYS A 191 -2.56 -10.57 -20.95
CA CYS A 191 -3.45 -10.66 -22.10
C CYS A 191 -3.20 -9.51 -23.08
N SER A 192 -3.69 -9.69 -24.31
CA SER A 192 -3.77 -8.59 -25.27
C SER A 192 -4.69 -7.48 -24.76
N ARG A 193 -4.52 -6.24 -25.25
CA ARG A 193 -5.41 -5.13 -24.89
C ARG A 193 -6.86 -5.35 -25.36
N GLU A 194 -7.08 -6.20 -26.35
CA GLU A 194 -8.43 -6.58 -26.82
C GLU A 194 -9.19 -7.39 -25.78
N GLU A 195 -8.52 -8.30 -25.06
CA GLU A 195 -9.12 -9.11 -23.99
C GLU A 195 -9.51 -8.28 -22.76
N LEU A 196 -9.05 -7.04 -22.67
CA LEU A 196 -9.43 -6.11 -21.61
C LEU A 196 -10.81 -5.47 -21.87
N GLN A 197 -11.32 -5.51 -23.09
CA GLN A 197 -12.57 -4.85 -23.49
C GLN A 197 -13.77 -5.15 -22.58
N PRO A 198 -14.03 -6.41 -22.13
CA PRO A 198 -15.14 -6.70 -21.23
C PRO A 198 -15.07 -5.93 -19.91
N TYR A 199 -13.87 -5.53 -19.48
CA TYR A 199 -13.65 -4.79 -18.24
C TYR A 199 -13.82 -3.28 -18.41
N PHE A 200 -13.92 -2.73 -19.62
CA PHE A 200 -13.85 -1.28 -19.84
C PHE A 200 -14.91 -0.49 -19.06
N ARG A 201 -16.14 -0.98 -19.01
CA ARG A 201 -17.22 -0.31 -18.24
C ARG A 201 -16.93 -0.28 -16.75
N TYR A 202 -16.45 -1.39 -16.20
CA TYR A 202 -16.02 -1.45 -14.81
C TYR A 202 -14.79 -0.55 -14.57
N MET A 203 -13.78 -0.62 -15.43
CA MET A 203 -12.57 0.21 -15.35
C MET A 203 -12.89 1.69 -15.44
N LYS A 204 -13.85 2.10 -16.27
CA LYS A 204 -14.35 3.47 -16.34
C LYS A 204 -14.83 3.97 -14.98
N LEU A 205 -15.71 3.21 -14.32
CA LEU A 205 -16.24 3.54 -13.00
C LEU A 205 -15.12 3.53 -11.94
N PHE A 206 -14.34 2.46 -11.89
CA PHE A 206 -13.29 2.25 -10.90
C PHE A 206 -12.17 3.29 -10.99
N LEU A 207 -11.64 3.56 -12.19
CA LEU A 207 -10.59 4.57 -12.37
C LEU A 207 -11.13 6.00 -12.18
N THR A 208 -12.40 6.26 -12.51
CA THR A 208 -13.04 7.53 -12.14
C THR A 208 -13.01 7.74 -10.62
N ALA A 209 -13.38 6.71 -9.85
CA ALA A 209 -13.33 6.74 -8.39
C ALA A 209 -11.90 7.00 -7.88
N LEU A 210 -10.93 6.20 -8.32
CA LEU A 210 -9.53 6.32 -7.88
C LEU A 210 -8.90 7.67 -8.24
N VAL A 211 -9.25 8.26 -9.39
CA VAL A 211 -8.68 9.55 -9.82
C VAL A 211 -9.32 10.74 -9.12
N LYS A 212 -10.53 10.59 -8.58
CA LYS A 212 -11.13 11.58 -7.66
C LYS A 212 -10.48 11.60 -6.29
N LEU A 213 -9.97 10.45 -5.82
CA LEU A 213 -9.26 10.39 -4.55
C LEU A 213 -8.00 11.26 -4.56
N PRO A 214 -7.64 11.88 -3.43
CA PRO A 214 -6.42 12.65 -3.32
C PRO A 214 -5.20 11.82 -3.73
N CYS A 215 -4.41 12.37 -4.62
CA CYS A 215 -3.09 11.82 -4.93
C CYS A 215 -2.20 12.00 -3.71
N SER A 216 -1.69 10.90 -3.16
CA SER A 216 -0.75 10.99 -2.04
C SER A 216 0.50 11.77 -2.47
N PRO A 217 1.10 12.58 -1.58
CA PRO A 217 2.40 13.19 -1.83
C PRO A 217 3.46 12.10 -2.04
N LEU A 218 4.68 12.48 -2.49
CA LEU A 218 5.80 11.55 -2.59
C LEU A 218 5.93 10.75 -1.29
N LEU A 219 5.82 9.42 -1.39
CA LEU A 219 5.87 8.52 -0.24
C LEU A 219 6.51 7.18 -0.62
N THR A 220 7.07 6.49 0.37
CA THR A 220 7.64 5.16 0.18
C THR A 220 6.58 4.12 0.53
N VAL A 221 6.21 3.29 -0.45
CA VAL A 221 5.34 2.12 -0.24
C VAL A 221 6.11 0.82 -0.38
N TRP A 222 5.55 -0.22 0.22
CA TRP A 222 6.14 -1.55 0.28
C TRP A 222 5.22 -2.59 -0.35
N ARG A 223 5.81 -3.55 -1.07
CA ARG A 223 5.12 -4.73 -1.58
C ARG A 223 5.98 -5.96 -1.39
N GLY A 224 5.42 -6.98 -0.74
CA GLY A 224 6.05 -8.29 -0.57
C GLY A 224 5.65 -9.25 -1.67
N VAL A 225 6.59 -10.11 -2.07
CA VAL A 225 6.40 -11.23 -2.99
C VAL A 225 7.18 -12.44 -2.47
N THR A 226 6.54 -13.61 -2.42
CA THR A 226 7.12 -14.88 -1.96
C THR A 226 8.02 -15.59 -3.00
N LYS A 227 8.79 -14.80 -3.76
CA LYS A 227 9.79 -15.28 -4.74
C LYS A 227 11.00 -14.36 -4.83
N ASP A 228 12.15 -14.90 -5.27
CA ASP A 228 13.29 -14.07 -5.70
C ASP A 228 13.07 -13.53 -7.12
N LEU A 229 13.05 -12.21 -7.25
CA LEU A 229 12.92 -11.48 -8.52
C LEU A 229 14.14 -10.63 -8.86
N SER A 230 15.19 -10.67 -8.05
CA SER A 230 16.38 -9.81 -8.18
C SER A 230 16.96 -9.80 -9.60
N ALA A 231 17.04 -10.96 -10.25
CA ALA A 231 17.54 -11.10 -11.62
C ALA A 231 16.73 -10.33 -12.68
N LYS A 232 15.43 -10.07 -12.44
CA LYS A 232 14.54 -9.38 -13.39
C LYS A 232 14.57 -7.85 -13.29
N PHE A 233 15.19 -7.32 -12.24
CA PHE A 233 15.18 -5.88 -11.95
C PHE A 233 16.57 -5.29 -11.85
N PRO A 234 17.48 -5.45 -12.83
CA PRO A 234 18.83 -4.89 -12.73
C PRO A 234 18.81 -3.36 -12.52
N PRO A 235 19.70 -2.78 -11.68
CA PRO A 235 19.73 -1.34 -11.46
C PRO A 235 19.88 -0.52 -12.75
N GLY A 236 19.18 0.60 -12.82
CA GLY A 236 19.17 1.51 -13.97
C GLY A 236 18.16 1.15 -15.06
N THR A 237 17.44 0.03 -14.97
CA THR A 237 16.45 -0.33 -15.99
C THR A 237 15.07 0.28 -15.73
N PRO A 238 14.34 0.64 -16.81
CA PRO A 238 12.93 0.97 -16.71
C PRO A 238 12.08 -0.28 -16.52
N VAL A 239 11.01 -0.13 -15.73
CA VAL A 239 9.99 -1.15 -15.48
C VAL A 239 8.62 -0.49 -15.53
N THR A 240 7.65 -1.20 -16.10
CA THR A 240 6.24 -0.82 -16.05
C THR A 240 5.43 -1.91 -15.35
N TRP A 241 4.70 -1.54 -14.30
CA TRP A 241 3.69 -2.39 -13.68
C TRP A 241 2.34 -2.14 -14.34
N TRP A 242 1.96 -3.05 -15.24
CA TRP A 242 0.72 -2.93 -16.03
C TRP A 242 -0.55 -3.26 -15.24
N ALA A 243 -0.46 -4.12 -14.24
CA ALA A 243 -1.54 -4.36 -13.29
C ALA A 243 -1.60 -3.22 -12.25
N PHE A 244 -2.76 -3.05 -11.63
CA PHE A 244 -2.84 -2.32 -10.37
C PHE A 244 -1.98 -3.02 -9.33
N SER A 245 -1.30 -2.25 -8.47
CA SER A 245 -0.43 -2.83 -7.45
C SER A 245 -0.86 -2.37 -6.07
N SER A 246 -1.35 -3.32 -5.27
CA SER A 246 -1.61 -3.09 -3.85
C SER A 246 -0.30 -2.99 -3.09
N THR A 247 -0.18 -1.98 -2.25
CA THR A 247 1.02 -1.66 -1.47
C THR A 247 0.62 -1.13 -0.11
N THR A 248 1.54 -1.16 0.85
CA THR A 248 1.30 -0.66 2.20
C THR A 248 2.41 0.29 2.63
N THR A 249 2.12 1.21 3.55
CA THR A 249 3.14 2.00 4.26
C THR A 249 3.66 1.27 5.50
N GLU A 250 2.95 0.25 5.95
CA GLU A 250 3.21 -0.46 7.20
C GLU A 250 3.93 -1.78 6.94
N LEU A 251 5.24 -1.82 7.14
CA LEU A 251 6.06 -3.03 6.94
C LEU A 251 5.57 -4.23 7.78
N ALA A 252 4.97 -3.98 8.94
CA ALA A 252 4.44 -5.03 9.82
C ALA A 252 3.35 -5.88 9.13
N VAL A 253 2.57 -5.28 8.22
CA VAL A 253 1.55 -6.01 7.44
C VAL A 253 2.21 -7.09 6.58
N LEU A 254 3.44 -6.86 6.10
CA LEU A 254 4.15 -7.78 5.22
C LEU A 254 4.73 -9.00 5.94
N GLU A 255 4.81 -9.02 7.27
CA GLU A 255 5.28 -10.18 8.04
C GLU A 255 4.37 -11.41 7.88
N ASN A 256 3.12 -11.20 7.43
CA ASN A 256 2.21 -12.27 7.05
C ASN A 256 2.76 -13.05 5.84
N ASN A 257 2.73 -14.39 5.93
CA ASN A 257 3.18 -15.30 4.88
C ASN A 257 2.38 -15.19 3.57
N MET A 258 1.19 -14.58 3.59
CA MET A 258 0.42 -14.24 2.38
C MET A 258 1.12 -13.19 1.52
N TYR A 259 1.95 -12.34 2.12
CA TYR A 259 2.62 -11.23 1.45
C TYR A 259 4.12 -11.48 1.27
N LEU A 260 4.93 -11.19 2.28
CA LEU A 260 6.37 -11.43 2.25
C LEU A 260 6.73 -12.65 3.09
N GLY A 261 6.13 -12.76 4.29
CA GLY A 261 6.49 -13.77 5.27
C GLY A 261 7.92 -13.63 5.78
N THR A 262 8.35 -14.64 6.52
CA THR A 262 9.68 -14.65 7.18
C THR A 262 10.61 -15.75 6.68
N THR A 263 10.14 -16.60 5.77
CA THR A 263 10.89 -17.76 5.26
C THR A 263 10.70 -17.95 3.75
N GLY A 264 11.61 -18.69 3.11
CA GLY A 264 11.58 -18.93 1.66
C GLY A 264 12.13 -17.76 0.85
N ALA A 265 12.46 -18.03 -0.42
CA ALA A 265 12.94 -17.01 -1.35
C ALA A 265 11.87 -15.93 -1.52
N ARG A 266 12.20 -14.67 -1.24
CA ARG A 266 11.24 -13.58 -1.18
C ARG A 266 11.84 -12.25 -1.61
N THR A 267 11.00 -11.40 -2.17
CA THR A 267 11.36 -10.07 -2.67
C THR A 267 10.50 -9.02 -1.99
N LEU A 268 11.15 -8.02 -1.38
CA LEU A 268 10.53 -6.81 -0.87
C LEU A 268 10.80 -5.65 -1.83
N PHE A 269 9.76 -5.12 -2.43
CA PHE A 269 9.84 -3.87 -3.20
C PHE A 269 9.70 -2.68 -2.25
N SER A 270 10.66 -1.76 -2.34
CA SER A 270 10.57 -0.41 -1.80
C SER A 270 10.31 0.55 -2.95
N VAL A 271 9.19 1.27 -2.95
CA VAL A 271 8.80 2.12 -4.08
C VAL A 271 8.64 3.57 -3.64
N GLU A 272 9.45 4.48 -4.18
CA GLU A 272 9.19 5.92 -4.14
C GLU A 272 8.02 6.24 -5.09
N ALA A 273 6.80 6.24 -4.56
CA ALA A 273 5.57 6.49 -5.31
C ALA A 273 5.21 7.98 -5.35
N ILE A 274 4.78 8.47 -6.52
CA ILE A 274 4.35 9.85 -6.75
C ILE A 274 2.85 9.98 -7.01
N ASN A 275 2.15 8.86 -7.25
CA ASN A 275 0.71 8.88 -7.53
C ASN A 275 -0.09 7.76 -6.86
N GLY A 276 0.33 7.29 -5.70
CA GLY A 276 -0.49 6.36 -4.91
C GLY A 276 -1.86 6.94 -4.56
N ARG A 277 -2.86 6.05 -4.46
CA ARG A 277 -4.21 6.37 -3.99
C ARG A 277 -4.48 5.54 -2.74
N THR A 278 -4.71 6.20 -1.60
CA THR A 278 -5.19 5.48 -0.43
C THR A 278 -6.63 5.06 -0.67
N VAL A 279 -6.93 3.78 -0.50
CA VAL A 279 -8.29 3.23 -0.67
C VAL A 279 -8.89 2.76 0.64
N ARG A 280 -8.21 3.01 1.77
CA ARG A 280 -8.58 2.54 3.12
C ARG A 280 -10.06 2.78 3.47
N ALA A 281 -10.57 3.98 3.17
CA ALA A 281 -11.94 4.38 3.50
C ALA A 281 -13.02 3.71 2.61
N HIS A 282 -12.60 3.09 1.51
CA HIS A 282 -13.45 2.47 0.51
C HIS A 282 -13.19 0.96 0.33
N SER A 283 -12.14 0.44 0.97
CA SER A 283 -11.78 -0.98 0.94
C SER A 283 -12.69 -1.83 1.83
N HIS A 284 -12.81 -3.10 1.48
CA HIS A 284 -13.40 -4.14 2.33
C HIS A 284 -12.51 -4.41 3.57
N PHE A 285 -11.18 -4.29 3.42
CA PHE A 285 -10.21 -4.49 4.50
C PHE A 285 -9.63 -3.15 4.99
N VAL A 286 -10.28 -2.55 5.99
CA VAL A 286 -9.96 -1.20 6.50
C VAL A 286 -8.60 -1.13 7.24
N ILE A 287 -8.04 -2.28 7.63
CA ILE A 287 -6.85 -2.38 8.49
C ILE A 287 -5.54 -2.30 7.69
N GLU A 288 -5.55 -2.61 6.40
CA GLU A 288 -4.32 -2.83 5.62
C GLU A 288 -3.58 -1.54 5.21
N ASP A 289 -4.19 -0.38 5.48
CA ASP A 289 -3.70 0.94 5.06
C ASP A 289 -3.27 0.95 3.58
N GLU A 290 -4.12 0.32 2.76
CA GLU A 290 -3.83 0.03 1.37
C GLU A 290 -3.65 1.30 0.55
N ILE A 291 -2.50 1.36 -0.13
CA ILE A 291 -2.20 2.33 -1.17
C ILE A 291 -2.13 1.60 -2.50
N LEU A 292 -3.04 1.95 -3.39
CA LEU A 292 -3.11 1.38 -4.72
C LEU A 292 -2.29 2.23 -5.71
N LEU A 293 -1.37 1.58 -6.41
CA LEU A 293 -0.72 2.14 -7.59
C LEU A 293 -1.55 1.79 -8.83
N LEU A 294 -1.76 2.78 -9.70
CA LEU A 294 -2.55 2.64 -10.93
C LEU A 294 -1.84 1.73 -11.95
N PRO A 295 -2.58 1.12 -12.88
CA PRO A 295 -1.98 0.30 -13.94
C PRO A 295 -1.15 1.18 -14.88
N GLY A 296 -0.11 0.59 -15.48
CA GLY A 296 0.86 1.32 -16.28
C GLY A 296 1.81 2.18 -15.42
N THR A 297 2.01 1.83 -14.14
CA THR A 297 2.95 2.54 -13.27
C THR A 297 4.39 2.35 -13.76
N HIS A 298 5.02 3.44 -14.22
CA HIS A 298 6.37 3.43 -14.75
C HIS A 298 7.41 3.81 -13.70
N MET A 299 8.50 3.05 -13.61
CA MET A 299 9.53 3.17 -12.58
C MET A 299 10.92 2.90 -13.14
N ILE A 300 11.93 3.40 -12.45
CA ILE A 300 13.34 3.05 -12.69
C ILE A 300 13.86 2.28 -11.47
N VAL A 301 14.52 1.15 -11.70
CA VAL A 301 15.24 0.43 -10.65
C VAL A 301 16.41 1.29 -10.17
N GLN A 302 16.41 1.68 -8.91
CA GLN A 302 17.48 2.47 -8.32
C GLN A 302 18.61 1.59 -7.81
N SER A 303 18.27 0.55 -7.05
CA SER A 303 19.25 -0.32 -6.39
C SER A 303 18.63 -1.65 -5.98
N GLN A 304 19.49 -2.63 -5.70
CA GLN A 304 19.11 -3.89 -5.06
C GLN A 304 19.99 -4.15 -3.83
N PHE A 305 19.46 -4.90 -2.88
CA PHE A 305 20.17 -5.29 -1.67
C PHE A 305 19.64 -6.64 -1.15
N SER A 306 20.54 -7.57 -0.81
CA SER A 306 20.16 -8.90 -0.28
C SER A 306 20.69 -9.07 1.14
N PRO A 307 19.94 -8.63 2.17
CA PRO A 307 20.38 -8.71 3.57
C PRO A 307 20.46 -10.15 4.11
N ALA A 308 19.77 -11.09 3.47
CA ALA A 308 19.80 -12.51 3.78
C ALA A 308 19.84 -13.32 2.48
N SER A 309 20.15 -14.60 2.57
CA SER A 309 20.23 -15.49 1.39
C SER A 309 18.88 -15.68 0.69
N ASP A 310 17.78 -15.51 1.42
CA ASP A 310 16.42 -15.74 0.96
C ASP A 310 15.60 -14.46 0.84
N LEU A 311 16.15 -13.29 1.19
CA LEU A 311 15.46 -11.99 1.11
C LEU A 311 16.20 -11.04 0.16
N HIS A 312 15.49 -10.60 -0.86
CA HIS A 312 15.95 -9.61 -1.84
C HIS A 312 15.14 -8.33 -1.70
N ILE A 313 15.80 -7.19 -1.62
CA ILE A 313 15.17 -5.87 -1.57
C ILE A 313 15.46 -5.15 -2.87
N ILE A 314 14.40 -4.69 -3.53
CA ILE A 314 14.49 -3.94 -4.79
C ILE A 314 13.93 -2.54 -4.55
N HIS A 315 14.76 -1.53 -4.77
CA HIS A 315 14.34 -0.12 -4.67
C HIS A 315 13.95 0.40 -6.05
N LEU A 316 12.70 0.84 -6.16
CA LEU A 316 12.09 1.40 -7.36
C LEU A 316 11.76 2.87 -7.11
N LYS A 317 11.92 3.67 -8.16
CA LYS A 317 11.48 5.06 -8.16
C LYS A 317 10.49 5.29 -9.27
N GLN A 318 9.28 5.71 -8.91
CA GLN A 318 8.26 6.05 -9.88
C GLN A 318 8.62 7.33 -10.61
N VAL A 319 8.39 7.31 -11.92
CA VAL A 319 8.58 8.44 -12.82
C VAL A 319 7.30 8.68 -13.62
N VAL A 320 7.10 9.91 -14.07
CA VAL A 320 6.03 10.21 -15.03
C VAL A 320 6.52 9.73 -16.41
N PRO A 321 5.81 8.82 -17.10
CA PRO A 321 6.20 8.38 -18.43
C PRO A 321 6.10 9.53 -19.43
N GLU A 322 6.96 9.51 -20.46
CA GLU A 322 6.93 10.50 -21.55
C GLU A 322 5.68 10.33 -22.43
N GLU A 323 5.22 9.09 -22.57
CA GLU A 323 4.03 8.71 -23.31
C GLU A 323 2.88 8.34 -22.37
N THR A 324 1.65 8.39 -22.87
CA THR A 324 0.47 8.00 -22.10
C THR A 324 0.38 6.49 -22.03
N LEU A 325 0.68 5.90 -20.86
CA LEU A 325 0.52 4.46 -20.62
C LEU A 325 -0.90 4.09 -20.13
N LEU A 326 -1.57 5.03 -19.48
CA LEU A 326 -2.96 4.92 -19.02
C LEU A 326 -3.64 6.24 -19.36
N GLU A 327 -4.70 6.19 -20.16
CA GLU A 327 -5.50 7.39 -20.45
C GLU A 327 -6.24 7.90 -19.21
N PRO A 328 -6.51 9.21 -19.05
CA PRO A 328 -7.33 9.69 -17.95
C PRO A 328 -8.80 9.30 -18.12
N PRO A 329 -9.53 8.92 -17.04
CA PRO A 329 -10.91 8.42 -17.15
C PRO A 329 -11.94 9.50 -17.52
N PHE A 330 -11.62 10.78 -17.42
CA PHE A 330 -12.51 11.89 -17.80
C PHE A 330 -11.71 13.16 -18.10
N GLN A 331 -12.32 14.10 -18.80
CA GLN A 331 -11.67 15.36 -19.17
C GLN A 331 -11.27 16.16 -17.92
N GLY A 332 -10.01 16.60 -17.88
CA GLY A 332 -9.46 17.37 -16.77
C GLY A 332 -9.04 16.52 -15.56
N ALA A 333 -9.11 15.19 -15.66
CA ALA A 333 -8.53 14.27 -14.69
C ALA A 333 -6.99 14.36 -14.69
N TYR A 334 -6.37 14.21 -13.52
CA TYR A 334 -4.91 14.19 -13.35
C TYR A 334 -4.47 12.90 -12.69
N LEU A 335 -3.76 12.04 -13.43
CA LEU A 335 -3.21 10.80 -12.87
C LEU A 335 -2.03 11.07 -11.94
N TYR A 336 -1.25 12.10 -12.24
CA TYR A 336 -0.07 12.53 -11.48
C TYR A 336 -0.35 13.83 -10.74
N PRO A 337 0.32 14.08 -9.60
CA PRO A 337 0.12 15.31 -8.85
C PRO A 337 0.49 16.51 -9.71
N LYS A 338 -0.33 17.56 -9.66
CA LYS A 338 0.00 18.82 -10.30
C LYS A 338 1.33 19.29 -9.75
N ILE A 339 2.36 19.36 -10.59
CA ILE A 339 3.64 19.94 -10.21
C ILE A 339 3.32 21.37 -9.77
N LYS A 340 3.37 21.65 -8.45
CA LYS A 340 3.38 23.02 -7.95
C LYS A 340 4.62 23.64 -8.60
N ARG A 341 4.40 24.45 -9.65
CA ARG A 341 5.47 25.06 -10.47
C ARG A 341 6.58 25.50 -9.52
N GLN A 342 7.80 25.03 -9.79
CA GLN A 342 9.05 25.38 -9.06
C GLN A 342 9.36 26.89 -9.00
N TRP A 343 8.42 27.75 -9.42
CA TRP A 343 8.44 29.20 -9.25
C TRP A 343 8.93 29.61 -7.86
N TYR A 344 8.49 28.91 -6.81
CA TYR A 344 8.92 29.19 -5.44
C TYR A 344 10.39 28.79 -5.14
N ARG A 345 10.90 27.68 -5.69
CA ARG A 345 12.30 27.26 -5.47
C ARG A 345 13.31 28.14 -6.19
N LYS A 346 13.02 28.56 -7.44
CA LYS A 346 13.92 29.45 -8.20
C LYS A 346 13.95 30.89 -7.65
N LYS A 347 12.84 31.36 -7.06
CA LYS A 347 12.73 32.72 -6.50
C LYS A 347 12.95 32.84 -5.00
N ARG A 348 13.11 31.71 -4.26
CA ARG A 348 13.43 31.70 -2.83
C ARG A 348 14.63 32.57 -2.46
N PHE A 349 15.62 32.67 -3.37
CA PHE A 349 16.81 33.51 -3.17
C PHE A 349 16.75 34.82 -3.95
N ALA A 350 16.12 34.84 -5.13
CA ALA A 350 16.04 36.04 -5.95
C ALA A 350 15.20 37.16 -5.31
N VAL A 351 14.07 36.82 -4.67
CA VAL A 351 13.17 37.82 -4.08
C VAL A 351 13.80 38.51 -2.86
N PRO A 352 14.39 37.79 -1.87
CA PRO A 352 15.11 38.44 -0.77
C PRO A 352 16.32 39.25 -1.23
N MET A 353 17.07 38.79 -2.24
CA MET A 353 18.20 39.53 -2.80
C MET A 353 17.76 40.84 -3.46
N CYS A 354 16.68 40.84 -4.24
CA CYS A 354 16.13 42.07 -4.83
C CYS A 354 15.63 43.05 -3.75
N ILE A 355 14.98 42.56 -2.69
CA ILE A 355 14.54 43.40 -1.56
C ILE A 355 15.76 44.00 -0.85
N MET A 356 16.80 43.20 -0.57
CA MET A 356 18.02 43.68 0.06
C MET A 356 18.71 44.76 -0.80
N MET A 357 18.92 44.51 -2.10
CA MET A 357 19.52 45.49 -3.00
C MET A 357 18.73 46.79 -3.07
N THR A 358 17.40 46.72 -3.18
CA THR A 358 16.55 47.93 -3.21
C THR A 358 16.63 48.70 -1.88
N THR A 359 16.64 48.02 -0.73
CA THR A 359 16.82 48.68 0.57
C THR A 359 18.19 49.36 0.70
N CYS A 360 19.27 48.75 0.20
CA CYS A 360 20.61 49.35 0.19
C CYS A 360 20.68 50.60 -0.71
N ILE A 361 20.04 50.55 -1.88
CA ILE A 361 19.97 51.70 -2.81
C ILE A 361 19.18 52.85 -2.17
N VAL A 362 18.03 52.56 -1.56
CA VAL A 362 17.22 53.57 -0.87
C VAL A 362 17.99 54.18 0.30
N ALA A 363 18.68 53.36 1.11
CA ALA A 363 19.48 53.86 2.23
C ALA A 363 20.65 54.75 1.79
N THR A 364 21.32 54.43 0.68
CA THR A 364 22.39 55.26 0.12
C THR A 364 21.87 56.59 -0.43
N ILE A 365 20.73 56.59 -1.12
CA ILE A 365 20.07 57.82 -1.58
C ILE A 365 19.66 58.71 -0.40
N ILE A 366 19.01 58.13 0.62
CA ILE A 366 18.61 58.87 1.83
C ILE A 366 19.84 59.42 2.56
N GLY A 367 20.90 58.62 2.70
CA GLY A 367 22.16 59.05 3.31
C GLY A 367 22.81 60.22 2.57
N ALA A 368 22.80 60.23 1.23
CA ALA A 368 23.33 61.33 0.43
C ALA A 368 22.49 62.62 0.58
N ILE A 369 21.16 62.50 0.65
CA ILE A 369 20.26 63.64 0.84
C ILE A 369 20.39 64.25 2.25
N LEU A 370 20.55 63.41 3.28
CA LEU A 370 20.69 63.89 4.66
C LEU A 370 22.10 64.39 4.98
N GLY A 371 23.15 63.76 4.43
CA GLY A 371 24.55 64.14 4.65
C GLY A 371 24.96 65.45 3.98
N THR A 372 24.20 65.93 2.99
CA THR A 372 24.45 67.22 2.33
C THR A 372 23.87 68.41 3.11
N ARG A 373 23.07 68.18 4.15
CA ARG A 373 22.45 69.25 4.96
C ARG A 373 23.26 69.73 6.17
N THR A 374 24.42 69.15 6.49
CA THR A 374 25.18 69.49 7.71
C THR A 374 26.41 70.38 7.50
N LYS A 375 26.61 70.94 6.31
CA LYS A 375 27.64 71.98 6.07
C LYS A 375 27.00 73.34 5.77
N MET A 376 26.34 73.94 6.76
CA MET A 376 26.21 75.40 6.79
C MET A 376 27.07 75.94 7.93
N PRO A 377 28.12 76.73 7.64
CA PRO A 377 28.89 77.39 8.68
C PRO A 377 28.03 78.49 9.31
N PHE A 378 27.80 78.41 10.61
CA PHE A 378 27.36 79.57 11.39
C PHE A 378 28.56 80.52 11.50
N SER A 379 28.44 81.70 10.89
CA SER A 379 29.30 82.86 11.12
C SER A 379 28.89 83.62 12.35
#